data_AF-A0A1J3JSN9-F1
#
_entry.id   AF-A0A1J3JSN9-F1
#
_cell.length_a   1.000
_cell.length_b   1.000
_cell.length_c   1.000
_cell.angle_alpha   90.00
_cell.angle_beta   90.00
_cell.angle_gamma   90.00
#
_symmetry.space_group_name_H-M   'P 1'
#
loop_
_entity.id
_entity.type
_entity.pdbx_description
1 polymer ?
#
loop_
_entity_poly.entity_id
_entity_poly.type
_entity_poly.pdbx_seq_one_letter_code
_entity_poly.pdbx_strand_id
1 'polypeptide(L)'
;MATGSQTPIDNATVVWWDINRCPVPDDCNPNDVRPKIESALKNLCGSGPVTIFAMGDLHLIPREELAALTESQILMKHTELGLEGIYEDCHAWAKDHPPPSRMMLISGPGVIIHELIYYFEDEGYTFLRCYPCRDAPFLWENIMGSSLPRTLEVYDETSTDTQKTVVWWDIDSCPVPIGCDPSSIRGRIRTALDSMSVAPGPLTVYCMGNMKKIPRRQTMTAIARSGVSMIQHDFGIDQIFYPLHVWTMDNPPPATIMLISNVEGEFQGEFHDSLFDFEASGYTVIRAYPTPDNSSQEISWANILNLPTSRSKREMMSREMVGR
;
A
#
# COMPACT_ATOMS: atom_id res chain seq x y z
N MET A 1 39.32 -18.12 -32.85
CA MET A 1 38.14 -18.23 -31.98
C MET A 1 37.92 -16.87 -31.36
N ALA A 2 36.86 -16.18 -31.74
CA ALA A 2 36.51 -14.88 -31.17
C ALA A 2 35.83 -15.13 -29.82
N THR A 3 36.50 -14.79 -28.73
CA THR A 3 35.85 -14.63 -27.43
C THR A 3 35.08 -13.32 -27.48
N GLY A 4 33.77 -13.41 -27.67
CA GLY A 4 32.88 -12.26 -27.59
C GLY A 4 32.89 -11.74 -26.16
N SER A 5 33.58 -10.63 -25.92
CA SER A 5 33.38 -9.82 -24.73
C SER A 5 31.99 -9.18 -24.86
N GLN A 6 30.97 -9.76 -24.24
CA GLN A 6 29.77 -9.01 -23.89
C GLN A 6 30.23 -7.92 -22.94
N THR A 7 30.31 -6.69 -23.45
CA THR A 7 30.35 -5.50 -22.60
C THR A 7 29.15 -5.57 -21.65
N PRO A 8 29.34 -5.40 -20.33
CA PRO A 8 28.23 -5.21 -19.41
C PRO A 8 27.31 -4.14 -19.99
N ILE A 9 26.01 -4.39 -19.98
CA ILE A 9 25.04 -3.37 -20.35
C ILE A 9 25.10 -2.35 -19.21
N ASP A 10 26.00 -1.38 -19.35
CA ASP A 10 26.16 -0.31 -18.38
C ASP A 10 24.78 0.29 -18.14
N ASN A 11 24.30 0.21 -16.90
CA ASN A 11 23.15 0.95 -16.40
C ASN A 11 21.74 0.46 -16.85
N ALA A 12 21.57 -0.84 -17.09
CA ALA A 12 20.25 -1.43 -17.37
C ALA A 12 19.26 -1.24 -16.21
N THR A 13 17.97 -1.13 -16.51
CA THR A 13 16.90 -1.06 -15.50
C THR A 13 15.86 -2.15 -15.71
N VAL A 14 15.54 -2.90 -14.65
CA VAL A 14 14.38 -3.80 -14.62
C VAL A 14 13.24 -3.18 -13.82
N VAL A 15 12.02 -3.33 -14.33
CA VAL A 15 10.79 -2.87 -13.69
C VAL A 15 9.90 -4.08 -13.41
N TRP A 16 9.57 -4.28 -12.13
CA TRP A 16 8.63 -5.29 -11.68
C TRP A 16 7.33 -4.61 -11.29
N TRP A 17 6.28 -4.85 -12.06
CA TRP A 17 4.99 -4.17 -11.92
C TRP A 17 3.89 -5.14 -11.48
N ASP A 18 3.38 -4.93 -10.27
CA ASP A 18 2.19 -5.60 -9.76
C ASP A 18 0.93 -4.98 -10.38
N ILE A 19 0.44 -5.59 -11.46
CA ILE A 19 -0.72 -5.08 -12.19
C ILE A 19 -2.04 -5.31 -11.44
N ASN A 20 -2.10 -6.24 -10.49
CA ASN A 20 -3.27 -6.42 -9.63
C ASN A 20 -3.44 -5.25 -8.66
N ARG A 21 -2.34 -4.75 -8.10
CA ARG A 21 -2.35 -3.63 -7.13
C ARG A 21 -2.25 -2.26 -7.80
N CYS A 22 -1.58 -2.17 -8.95
CA CYS A 22 -1.42 -0.95 -9.74
C CYS A 22 -1.99 -1.15 -11.15
N PRO A 23 -3.31 -1.31 -11.33
CA PRO A 23 -3.89 -1.48 -12.66
C PRO A 23 -3.67 -0.24 -13.53
N VAL A 24 -3.79 -0.41 -14.85
CA VAL A 24 -3.83 0.73 -15.77
C VAL A 24 -5.06 1.59 -15.42
N PRO A 25 -4.90 2.91 -15.21
CA PRO A 25 -6.04 3.79 -14.96
C PRO A 25 -7.04 3.77 -16.13
N ASP A 26 -8.34 3.85 -15.84
CA ASP A 26 -9.42 3.80 -16.83
C ASP A 26 -9.30 4.85 -17.95
N ASP A 27 -8.65 5.98 -17.68
CA ASP A 27 -8.43 7.09 -18.61
C ASP A 27 -7.09 7.02 -19.36
N CYS A 28 -6.27 5.99 -19.11
CA CYS A 28 -5.00 5.79 -19.78
C CYS A 28 -5.08 4.69 -20.84
N ASN A 29 -4.53 4.97 -22.04
CA ASN A 29 -4.31 3.92 -23.03
C ASN A 29 -3.20 2.98 -22.54
N PRO A 30 -3.41 1.66 -22.50
CA PRO A 30 -2.39 0.71 -22.06
C PRO A 30 -1.09 0.76 -22.90
N ASN A 31 -1.17 1.15 -24.18
CA ASN A 31 0.02 1.33 -25.03
C ASN A 31 0.95 2.44 -24.54
N ASP A 32 0.44 3.39 -23.75
CA ASP A 32 1.24 4.51 -23.25
C ASP A 32 2.04 4.14 -21.98
N VAL A 33 1.77 2.99 -21.36
CA VAL A 33 2.38 2.57 -20.09
C VAL A 33 3.90 2.49 -20.20
N ARG A 34 4.44 1.66 -21.13
CA ARG A 34 5.90 1.54 -21.30
C ARG A 34 6.54 2.90 -21.62
N PRO A 35 6.09 3.67 -22.64
CA PRO A 35 6.68 4.97 -22.96
C PRO A 35 6.73 5.93 -21.77
N LYS A 36 5.70 5.92 -20.91
CA LYS A 36 5.63 6.74 -19.71
C LYS A 36 6.63 6.29 -18.64
N ILE A 37 6.72 4.99 -18.38
CA ILE A 37 7.71 4.42 -17.44
C ILE A 37 9.14 4.73 -17.91
N GLU A 38 9.45 4.51 -19.19
CA GLU A 38 10.77 4.80 -19.76
C GLU A 38 11.12 6.28 -19.68
N SER A 39 10.16 7.16 -20.00
CA SER A 39 10.33 8.61 -19.88
C SER A 39 10.62 9.02 -18.44
N ALA A 40 9.88 8.45 -17.47
CA ALA A 40 10.13 8.68 -16.05
C ALA A 40 11.53 8.23 -15.64
N LEU A 41 11.91 6.97 -15.94
CA LEU A 41 13.24 6.43 -15.62
C LEU A 41 14.37 7.27 -16.22
N LYS A 42 14.22 7.67 -17.48
CA LYS A 42 15.21 8.52 -18.16
C LYS A 42 15.42 9.85 -17.44
N ASN A 43 14.36 10.47 -16.96
CA ASN A 43 14.44 11.74 -16.22
C ASN A 43 15.03 11.54 -14.81
N LEU A 44 14.72 10.41 -14.16
CA LEU A 44 15.15 10.14 -12.79
C LEU A 44 16.62 9.74 -12.70
N CYS A 45 17.08 8.87 -13.60
CA CYS A 45 18.37 8.20 -13.46
C CYS A 45 19.14 8.11 -14.79
N GLY A 46 18.71 8.83 -15.83
CA GLY A 46 19.36 8.84 -17.14
C GLY A 46 18.94 7.68 -18.04
N SER A 47 19.42 7.72 -19.28
CA SER A 47 19.07 6.71 -20.30
C SER A 47 19.73 5.36 -20.02
N GLY A 48 19.03 4.28 -20.35
CA GLY A 48 19.52 2.92 -20.32
C GLY A 48 18.46 1.95 -20.85
N PRO A 49 18.82 0.69 -21.15
CA PRO A 49 17.84 -0.32 -21.52
C PRO A 49 16.85 -0.59 -20.39
N VAL A 50 15.55 -0.67 -20.73
CA VAL A 50 14.49 -0.91 -19.76
C VAL A 50 13.75 -2.21 -20.09
N THR A 51 13.75 -3.14 -19.14
CA THR A 51 12.97 -4.38 -19.19
C THR A 51 11.82 -4.25 -18.21
N ILE A 52 10.58 -4.45 -18.66
CA ILE A 52 9.38 -4.30 -17.82
C ILE A 52 8.65 -5.64 -17.75
N PHE A 53 8.43 -6.13 -16.54
CA PHE A 53 7.60 -7.29 -16.24
C PHE A 53 6.31 -6.82 -15.56
N ALA A 54 5.15 -7.18 -16.13
CA ALA A 54 3.86 -7.04 -15.47
C ALA A 54 3.44 -8.40 -14.89
N MET A 55 3.27 -8.46 -13.57
CA MET A 55 3.02 -9.67 -12.79
C MET A 55 1.64 -9.59 -12.17
N GLY A 56 0.81 -10.58 -12.44
CA GLY A 56 -0.55 -10.60 -11.94
C GLY A 56 -1.44 -11.71 -12.46
N ASP A 57 -2.66 -11.76 -11.92
CA ASP A 57 -3.70 -12.66 -12.41
C ASP A 57 -4.23 -12.10 -13.74
N LEU A 58 -3.60 -12.53 -14.82
CA LEU A 58 -3.95 -12.14 -16.18
C LEU A 58 -5.41 -12.49 -16.55
N HIS A 59 -6.10 -13.38 -15.82
CA HIS A 59 -7.52 -13.64 -16.06
C HIS A 59 -8.42 -12.48 -15.63
N LEU A 60 -7.92 -11.58 -14.78
CA LEU A 60 -8.65 -10.39 -14.31
C LEU A 60 -8.50 -9.18 -15.25
N ILE A 61 -7.60 -9.25 -16.24
CA ILE A 61 -7.27 -8.14 -17.12
C ILE A 61 -8.02 -8.29 -18.45
N PRO A 62 -8.67 -7.23 -18.98
CA PRO A 62 -9.32 -7.28 -20.28
C PRO A 62 -8.37 -7.72 -21.40
N ARG A 63 -8.84 -8.55 -22.34
CA ARG A 63 -8.01 -9.09 -23.42
C ARG A 63 -7.37 -8.00 -24.29
N GLU A 64 -8.10 -6.92 -24.55
CA GLU A 64 -7.61 -5.77 -25.34
C GLU A 64 -6.49 -5.04 -24.61
N GLU A 65 -6.60 -4.89 -23.29
CA GLU A 65 -5.55 -4.30 -22.45
C GLU A 65 -4.30 -5.19 -22.41
N LEU A 66 -4.46 -6.51 -22.20
CA LEU A 66 -3.35 -7.46 -22.25
C LEU A 66 -2.61 -7.43 -23.59
N ALA A 67 -3.36 -7.36 -24.71
CA ALA A 67 -2.79 -7.28 -26.04
C ALA A 67 -1.98 -5.99 -26.22
N ALA A 68 -2.55 -4.84 -25.85
CA ALA A 68 -1.87 -3.56 -25.92
C ALA A 68 -0.59 -3.51 -25.06
N LEU A 69 -0.63 -4.02 -23.83
CA LEU A 69 0.55 -4.10 -22.95
C LEU A 69 1.63 -5.00 -23.57
N THR A 70 1.25 -6.15 -24.11
CA THR A 70 2.19 -7.09 -24.75
C THR A 70 2.80 -6.51 -26.02
N GLU A 71 2.00 -5.84 -26.85
CA GLU A 71 2.46 -5.13 -28.07
C GLU A 71 3.44 -4.01 -27.73
N SER A 72 3.27 -3.36 -26.58
CA SER A 72 4.24 -2.41 -26.02
C SER A 72 5.48 -3.06 -25.42
N GLN A 73 5.72 -4.35 -25.66
CA GLN A 73 6.88 -5.10 -25.16
C GLN A 73 6.98 -5.16 -23.63
N ILE A 74 5.85 -5.07 -22.92
CA ILE A 74 5.79 -5.40 -21.50
C ILE A 74 5.65 -6.93 -21.39
N LEU A 75 6.55 -7.54 -20.62
CA LEU A 75 6.59 -8.98 -20.43
C LEU A 75 5.54 -9.38 -19.39
N MET A 76 4.51 -10.12 -19.82
CA MET A 76 3.45 -10.56 -18.92
C MET A 76 3.86 -11.86 -18.21
N LYS A 77 3.80 -11.88 -16.88
CA LYS A 77 3.98 -13.08 -16.06
C LYS A 77 2.70 -13.35 -15.28
N HIS A 78 2.07 -14.49 -15.55
CA HIS A 78 0.86 -14.88 -14.85
C HIS A 78 1.18 -15.43 -13.47
N THR A 79 0.50 -14.89 -12.46
CA THR A 79 0.69 -15.20 -11.05
C THR A 79 -0.62 -14.91 -10.33
N GLU A 80 -1.24 -15.89 -9.67
CA GLU A 80 -2.54 -15.70 -9.01
C GLU A 80 -2.48 -14.69 -7.86
N LEU A 81 -1.30 -14.47 -7.27
CA LEU A 81 -1.08 -13.64 -6.07
C LEU A 81 -0.27 -12.35 -6.32
N GLY A 82 -0.11 -11.92 -7.58
CA GLY A 82 0.67 -10.71 -7.92
C GLY A 82 2.18 -10.97 -7.96
N LEU A 83 2.97 -10.38 -7.07
CA LEU A 83 4.45 -10.48 -7.09
C LEU A 83 4.99 -11.83 -6.55
N GLU A 84 4.30 -12.93 -6.78
CA GLU A 84 4.77 -14.26 -6.39
C GLU A 84 6.06 -14.62 -7.15
N GLY A 85 7.09 -15.08 -6.42
CA GLY A 85 8.39 -15.43 -7.00
C GLY A 85 9.29 -14.25 -7.37
N ILE A 86 8.96 -13.03 -6.89
CA ILE A 86 9.75 -11.83 -7.18
C ILE A 86 11.18 -11.91 -6.64
N TYR A 87 11.40 -12.62 -5.52
CA TYR A 87 12.72 -12.81 -4.94
C TYR A 87 13.64 -13.56 -5.90
N GLU A 88 13.18 -14.70 -6.41
CA GLU A 88 13.92 -15.53 -7.36
C GLU A 88 14.17 -14.77 -8.67
N ASP A 89 13.17 -14.02 -9.14
CA ASP A 89 13.24 -13.21 -10.35
C ASP A 89 14.30 -12.10 -10.25
N CYS A 90 14.31 -11.34 -9.15
CA CYS A 90 15.32 -10.30 -8.93
C CYS A 90 16.74 -10.89 -8.86
N HIS A 91 16.92 -12.00 -8.14
CA HIS A 91 18.21 -12.68 -8.06
C HIS A 91 18.65 -13.26 -9.41
N ALA A 92 17.71 -13.82 -10.19
CA ALA A 92 18.00 -14.34 -11.52
C ALA A 92 18.43 -13.21 -12.45
N TRP A 93 17.73 -12.07 -12.43
CA TRP A 93 18.09 -10.92 -13.24
C TRP A 93 19.45 -10.32 -12.85
N ALA A 94 19.71 -10.20 -11.55
CA ALA A 94 20.95 -9.63 -11.01
C ALA A 94 22.22 -10.39 -11.45
N LYS A 95 22.13 -11.71 -11.70
CA LYS A 95 23.26 -12.53 -12.17
C LYS A 95 23.89 -12.01 -13.46
N ASP A 96 23.05 -11.50 -14.37
CA ASP A 96 23.48 -11.00 -15.68
C ASP A 96 23.60 -9.46 -15.73
N HIS A 97 23.15 -8.78 -14.67
CA HIS A 97 23.08 -7.32 -14.57
C HIS A 97 23.68 -6.85 -13.24
N PRO A 98 25.02 -6.81 -13.09
CA PRO A 98 25.66 -6.31 -11.88
C PRO A 98 25.46 -4.79 -11.70
N PRO A 99 25.75 -4.22 -10.52
CA PRO A 99 25.84 -2.76 -10.33
C PRO A 99 26.74 -2.12 -11.41
N PRO A 100 26.39 -0.92 -11.93
CA PRO A 100 25.40 0.04 -11.46
C PRO A 100 23.99 -0.15 -12.06
N SER A 101 23.62 -1.37 -12.45
CA SER A 101 22.25 -1.67 -12.90
C SER A 101 21.21 -1.32 -11.83
N ARG A 102 19.95 -1.15 -12.26
CA ARG A 102 18.88 -0.60 -11.44
C ARG A 102 17.65 -1.49 -11.43
N MET A 103 16.92 -1.42 -10.33
CA MET A 103 15.67 -2.12 -10.15
C MET A 103 14.58 -1.11 -9.82
N MET A 104 13.37 -1.32 -10.32
CA MET A 104 12.19 -0.54 -9.96
C MET A 104 11.07 -1.50 -9.62
N LEU A 105 10.40 -1.27 -8.49
CA LEU A 105 9.15 -1.92 -8.16
C LEU A 105 7.99 -0.94 -8.32
N ILE A 106 6.96 -1.35 -9.05
CA ILE A 106 5.66 -0.69 -9.11
C ILE A 106 4.64 -1.58 -8.41
N SER A 107 4.27 -1.26 -7.16
CA SER A 107 3.26 -2.02 -6.44
C SER A 107 2.51 -1.19 -5.40
N GLY A 108 1.37 -1.72 -4.97
CA GLY A 108 0.63 -1.20 -3.83
C GLY A 108 1.40 -1.37 -2.52
N PRO A 109 1.06 -0.60 -1.48
CA PRO A 109 1.71 -0.75 -0.20
C PRO A 109 1.34 -2.10 0.45
N GLY A 110 2.19 -2.60 1.36
CA GLY A 110 2.01 -3.90 2.03
C GLY A 110 2.54 -5.12 1.26
N VAL A 111 3.36 -4.92 0.22
CA VAL A 111 4.12 -6.01 -0.41
C VAL A 111 5.41 -6.27 0.37
N ILE A 112 5.64 -7.53 0.72
CA ILE A 112 6.82 -8.00 1.47
C ILE A 112 8.01 -8.15 0.51
N ILE A 113 8.60 -7.02 0.08
CA ILE A 113 9.89 -7.01 -0.63
C ILE A 113 10.95 -6.13 0.04
N HIS A 114 10.71 -5.63 1.26
CA HIS A 114 11.66 -4.73 1.93
C HIS A 114 13.04 -5.38 2.15
N GLU A 115 13.09 -6.64 2.59
CA GLU A 115 14.34 -7.39 2.69
C GLU A 115 15.08 -7.47 1.35
N LEU A 116 14.34 -7.65 0.26
CA LEU A 116 14.91 -7.68 -1.10
C LEU A 116 15.54 -6.34 -1.47
N ILE A 117 14.88 -5.24 -1.13
CA ILE A 117 15.37 -3.88 -1.39
C ILE A 117 16.67 -3.64 -0.63
N TYR A 118 16.67 -3.85 0.68
CA TYR A 118 17.86 -3.65 1.52
C TYR A 118 19.03 -4.52 1.06
N TYR A 119 18.77 -5.78 0.72
CA TYR A 119 19.78 -6.69 0.19
C TYR A 119 20.44 -6.12 -1.08
N PHE A 120 19.65 -5.69 -2.07
CA PHE A 120 20.21 -5.20 -3.33
C PHE A 120 20.85 -3.80 -3.21
N GLU A 121 20.34 -2.94 -2.34
CA GLU A 121 20.98 -1.65 -2.04
C GLU A 121 22.37 -1.85 -1.41
N ASP A 122 22.53 -2.82 -0.49
CA ASP A 122 23.83 -3.17 0.10
C ASP A 122 24.80 -3.74 -0.95
N GLU A 123 24.30 -4.53 -1.90
CA GLU A 123 25.05 -5.01 -3.06
C GLU A 123 25.37 -3.90 -4.09
N GLY A 124 24.92 -2.66 -3.88
CA GLY A 124 25.28 -1.49 -4.68
C GLY A 124 24.34 -1.17 -5.85
N TYR A 125 23.14 -1.78 -5.88
CA TYR A 125 22.11 -1.45 -6.86
C TYR A 125 21.39 -0.14 -6.49
N THR A 126 20.91 0.58 -7.51
CA THR A 126 19.87 1.61 -7.28
C THR A 126 18.50 0.96 -7.32
N PHE A 127 17.75 1.03 -6.22
CA PHE A 127 16.40 0.49 -6.12
C PHE A 127 15.35 1.61 -6.08
N LEU A 128 14.46 1.65 -7.07
CA LEU A 128 13.37 2.63 -7.18
C LEU A 128 12.05 2.00 -6.75
N ARG A 129 11.17 2.79 -6.12
CA ARG A 129 9.84 2.35 -5.67
C ARG A 129 8.78 3.25 -6.28
N CYS A 130 7.64 2.69 -6.70
CA CYS A 130 6.49 3.44 -7.21
C CYS A 130 5.20 2.88 -6.60
N TYR A 131 4.37 3.76 -6.04
CA TYR A 131 3.16 3.41 -5.29
C TYR A 131 1.91 4.09 -5.87
N PRO A 132 0.73 3.45 -5.75
CA PRO A 132 -0.57 4.06 -6.03
C PRO A 132 -1.16 4.70 -4.74
N CYS A 133 -0.60 5.79 -4.19
CA CYS A 133 -1.29 6.73 -3.28
C CYS A 133 -0.43 7.97 -2.91
N ARG A 134 -1.10 9.02 -2.41
CA ARG A 134 -0.74 10.46 -2.41
C ARG A 134 0.44 10.97 -1.57
N ASP A 135 1.07 10.18 -0.71
CA ASP A 135 2.09 10.67 0.26
C ASP A 135 3.43 9.91 0.23
N ALA A 136 3.81 9.33 -0.92
CA ALA A 136 5.14 8.74 -1.19
C ALA A 136 5.70 9.26 -2.53
N PRO A 137 7.02 9.34 -2.72
CA PRO A 137 7.67 10.20 -3.72
C PRO A 137 7.47 9.80 -5.20
N PHE A 138 6.76 8.70 -5.49
CA PHE A 138 6.55 8.20 -6.85
C PHE A 138 5.11 7.73 -7.04
N LEU A 139 4.31 8.63 -7.61
CA LEU A 139 2.90 8.45 -7.89
C LEU A 139 2.72 7.70 -9.22
N TRP A 140 2.14 6.50 -9.17
CA TRP A 140 1.71 5.77 -10.37
C TRP A 140 0.86 6.66 -11.28
N GLU A 141 -0.08 7.42 -10.71
CA GLU A 141 -0.92 8.39 -11.43
C GLU A 141 -0.11 9.49 -12.13
N ASN A 142 1.05 9.90 -11.60
CA ASN A 142 1.90 10.92 -12.23
C ASN A 142 2.75 10.35 -13.37
N ILE A 143 3.15 9.08 -13.28
CA ILE A 143 3.72 8.38 -14.44
C ILE A 143 2.66 8.33 -15.54
N MET A 144 1.41 8.07 -15.17
CA MET A 144 0.29 7.93 -16.10
C MET A 144 -0.28 9.28 -16.60
N GLY A 145 -0.06 10.38 -15.88
CA GLY A 145 -0.42 11.75 -16.24
C GLY A 145 0.68 12.51 -17.00
N SER A 146 0.31 13.54 -17.75
CA SER A 146 1.21 14.29 -18.66
C SER A 146 2.18 15.27 -17.99
N SER A 147 2.41 15.17 -16.68
CA SER A 147 3.37 16.04 -15.98
C SER A 147 4.10 15.31 -14.85
N LEU A 148 5.36 14.95 -15.10
CA LEU A 148 6.33 14.71 -14.03
C LEU A 148 6.82 16.08 -13.49
N PRO A 149 6.99 16.26 -12.17
CA PRO A 149 7.71 17.41 -11.64
C PRO A 149 9.08 17.53 -12.32
N ARG A 150 9.48 18.74 -12.75
CA ARG A 150 10.75 18.97 -13.48
C ARG A 150 12.00 18.80 -12.61
N THR A 151 11.82 18.67 -11.30
CA THR A 151 12.88 18.42 -10.34
C THR A 151 12.39 17.31 -9.44
N LEU A 152 13.18 16.24 -9.31
CA LEU A 152 13.13 15.38 -8.15
C LEU A 152 13.43 16.28 -6.94
N GLU A 153 12.39 16.70 -6.22
CA GLU A 153 12.59 16.86 -4.79
C GLU A 153 12.89 15.43 -4.31
N VAL A 154 14.18 15.12 -4.21
CA VAL A 154 14.64 14.14 -3.22
C VAL A 154 13.97 14.63 -1.96
N TYR A 155 12.96 13.90 -1.50
CA TYR A 155 12.36 14.19 -0.21
C TYR A 155 13.52 14.05 0.77
N ASP A 156 13.99 15.20 1.23
CA ASP A 156 14.76 15.30 2.44
C ASP A 156 13.81 14.74 3.51
N GLU A 157 14.12 13.56 4.03
CA GLU A 157 13.34 12.88 5.09
C GLU A 157 13.13 13.78 6.32
N THR A 158 13.80 14.94 6.37
CA THR A 158 13.63 15.97 7.38
C THR A 158 12.44 16.91 7.18
N SER A 159 11.65 16.79 6.09
CA SER A 159 10.48 17.66 5.85
C SER A 159 9.18 16.91 5.46
N THR A 160 8.53 16.30 6.44
CA THR A 160 7.07 16.48 6.66
C THR A 160 6.75 16.34 8.15
N ASP A 161 6.57 17.47 8.83
CA ASP A 161 6.15 17.58 10.24
C ASP A 161 4.68 17.12 10.47
N THR A 162 4.18 16.19 9.66
CA THR A 162 2.81 15.66 9.75
C THR A 162 2.83 14.22 10.20
N GLN A 163 2.21 13.96 11.34
CA GLN A 163 2.10 12.65 11.95
C GLN A 163 1.34 11.69 11.02
N LYS A 164 2.02 10.63 10.56
CA LYS A 164 1.41 9.62 9.70
C LYS A 164 0.59 8.63 10.54
N THR A 165 -0.52 8.16 10.00
CA THR A 165 -1.39 7.18 10.66
C THR A 165 -1.58 5.95 9.78
N VAL A 166 -1.35 4.76 10.35
CA VAL A 166 -1.70 3.47 9.73
C VAL A 166 -2.79 2.78 10.52
N VAL A 167 -3.74 2.17 9.81
CA VAL A 167 -4.84 1.39 10.40
C VAL A 167 -4.81 -0.01 9.81
N TRP A 168 -4.76 -1.01 10.69
CA TRP A 168 -4.81 -2.42 10.34
C TRP A 168 -6.13 -2.99 10.83
N TRP A 169 -7.05 -3.23 9.89
CA TRP A 169 -8.40 -3.69 10.16
C TRP A 169 -8.58 -5.14 9.74
N ASP A 170 -8.82 -6.00 10.72
CA ASP A 170 -9.20 -7.40 10.53
C ASP A 170 -10.71 -7.50 10.31
N ILE A 171 -11.12 -7.76 9.06
CA ILE A 171 -12.53 -7.85 8.67
C ILE A 171 -13.18 -9.18 9.08
N ASP A 172 -12.39 -10.22 9.33
CA ASP A 172 -12.93 -11.51 9.79
C ASP A 172 -13.43 -11.36 11.23
N SER A 173 -12.69 -10.59 12.03
CA SER A 173 -12.99 -10.31 13.44
C SER A 173 -13.92 -9.12 13.65
N CYS A 174 -13.75 -8.06 12.85
CA CYS A 174 -14.52 -6.82 12.89
C CYS A 174 -15.26 -6.61 11.57
N PRO A 175 -16.29 -7.41 11.23
CA PRO A 175 -16.96 -7.33 9.94
C PRO A 175 -17.71 -6.00 9.75
N VAL A 176 -18.02 -5.68 8.50
CA VAL A 176 -18.93 -4.56 8.19
C VAL A 176 -20.33 -4.88 8.71
N PRO A 177 -20.91 -4.07 9.62
CA PRO A 177 -22.23 -4.32 10.15
C PRO A 177 -23.32 -4.26 9.06
N ILE A 178 -24.38 -5.02 9.26
CA ILE A 178 -25.54 -5.02 8.37
C ILE A 178 -26.13 -3.61 8.32
N GLY A 179 -26.32 -3.08 7.11
CA GLY A 179 -26.87 -1.73 6.89
C GLY A 179 -25.83 -0.61 6.90
N CYS A 180 -24.56 -0.89 7.24
CA CYS A 180 -23.47 0.06 7.06
C CYS A 180 -23.03 0.11 5.60
N ASP A 181 -22.91 1.31 5.03
CA ASP A 181 -22.32 1.52 3.71
C ASP A 181 -20.81 1.26 3.78
N PRO A 182 -20.27 0.23 3.08
CA PRO A 182 -18.87 -0.12 3.14
C PRO A 182 -17.95 0.98 2.60
N SER A 183 -18.43 1.84 1.69
CA SER A 183 -17.65 2.95 1.15
C SER A 183 -17.39 4.07 2.18
N SER A 184 -18.18 4.11 3.26
CA SER A 184 -18.08 5.11 4.32
C SER A 184 -17.03 4.77 5.39
N ILE A 185 -16.52 3.53 5.42
CA ILE A 185 -15.71 2.99 6.52
C ILE A 185 -14.45 3.82 6.75
N ARG A 186 -13.66 4.09 5.70
CA ARG A 186 -12.44 4.89 5.82
C ARG A 186 -12.72 6.28 6.41
N GLY A 187 -13.81 6.93 5.98
CA GLY A 187 -14.23 8.23 6.50
C GLY A 187 -14.66 8.17 7.97
N ARG A 188 -15.31 7.08 8.39
CA ARG A 188 -15.70 6.84 9.78
C ARG A 188 -14.47 6.60 10.67
N ILE A 189 -13.51 5.80 10.21
CA ILE A 189 -12.22 5.60 10.88
C ILE A 189 -11.51 6.95 11.06
N ARG A 190 -11.40 7.78 10.01
CA ARG A 190 -10.83 9.12 10.13
C ARG A 190 -11.58 9.97 11.17
N THR A 191 -12.91 9.99 11.13
CA THR A 191 -13.73 10.75 12.07
C THR A 191 -13.48 10.30 13.52
N ALA A 192 -13.25 9.01 13.74
CA ALA A 192 -12.89 8.47 15.05
C ALA A 192 -11.51 8.96 15.49
N LEU A 193 -10.50 8.85 14.64
CA LEU A 193 -9.15 9.35 14.90
C LEU A 193 -9.15 10.85 15.24
N ASP A 194 -9.90 11.66 14.49
CA ASP A 194 -10.05 13.10 14.74
C ASP A 194 -10.67 13.35 16.13
N SER A 195 -11.66 12.53 16.54
CA SER A 195 -12.28 12.64 17.86
C SER A 195 -11.35 12.25 19.02
N MET A 196 -10.32 11.46 18.73
CA MET A 196 -9.25 11.09 19.66
C MET A 196 -8.10 12.11 19.66
N SER A 197 -8.24 13.22 18.93
CA SER A 197 -7.20 14.24 18.77
C SER A 197 -5.91 13.74 18.10
N VAL A 198 -6.01 12.69 17.28
CA VAL A 198 -4.89 12.28 16.41
C VAL A 198 -4.65 13.38 15.39
N ALA A 199 -3.38 13.78 15.22
CA ALA A 199 -3.06 14.90 14.34
C ALA A 199 -3.48 14.62 12.89
N PRO A 200 -3.91 15.66 12.16
CA PRO A 200 -4.23 15.53 10.74
C PRO A 200 -2.94 15.20 9.98
N GLY A 201 -3.03 14.22 9.09
CA GLY A 201 -1.89 13.73 8.33
C GLY A 201 -2.27 12.56 7.44
N PRO A 202 -1.33 12.00 6.66
CA PRO A 202 -1.56 10.83 5.81
C PRO A 202 -2.23 9.68 6.58
N LEU A 203 -3.29 9.10 6.01
CA LEU A 203 -4.01 7.97 6.60
C LEU A 203 -3.94 6.77 5.66
N THR A 204 -3.28 5.70 6.08
CA THR A 204 -3.26 4.43 5.34
C THR A 204 -4.15 3.42 6.06
N VAL A 205 -5.06 2.76 5.35
CA VAL A 205 -5.98 1.76 5.95
C VAL A 205 -5.87 0.46 5.16
N TYR A 206 -5.51 -0.61 5.86
CA TYR A 206 -5.49 -1.97 5.35
C TYR A 206 -6.67 -2.75 5.90
N CYS A 207 -7.38 -3.45 5.01
CA CYS A 207 -8.43 -4.40 5.34
C CYS A 207 -7.91 -5.80 5.09
N MET A 208 -7.82 -6.61 6.13
CA MET A 208 -7.24 -7.95 6.09
C MET A 208 -8.29 -8.98 6.46
N GLY A 209 -8.21 -10.14 5.82
CA GLY A 209 -9.01 -11.30 6.17
C GLY A 209 -9.25 -12.19 4.97
N ASN A 210 -10.05 -13.22 5.18
CA ASN A 210 -10.35 -14.16 4.12
C ASN A 210 -11.40 -13.58 3.17
N MET A 211 -10.95 -13.03 2.04
CA MET A 211 -11.81 -12.36 1.07
C MET A 211 -12.86 -13.30 0.47
N LYS A 212 -12.61 -14.63 0.48
CA LYS A 212 -13.60 -15.64 0.05
C LYS A 212 -14.80 -15.72 1.01
N LYS A 213 -14.64 -15.31 2.27
CA LYS A 213 -15.72 -15.28 3.28
C LYS A 213 -16.56 -14.00 3.21
N ILE A 214 -16.13 -12.98 2.47
CA ILE A 214 -16.90 -11.74 2.33
C ILE A 214 -18.10 -12.00 1.40
N PRO A 215 -19.36 -11.97 1.89
CA PRO A 215 -20.51 -12.52 1.17
C PRO A 215 -20.90 -11.77 -0.11
N ARG A 216 -20.33 -10.58 -0.36
CA ARG A 216 -20.73 -9.69 -1.45
C ARG A 216 -19.52 -9.04 -2.10
N ARG A 217 -19.31 -9.33 -3.39
CA ARG A 217 -18.32 -8.64 -4.22
C ARG A 217 -18.51 -7.12 -4.20
N GLN A 218 -19.75 -6.63 -4.14
CA GLN A 218 -20.00 -5.18 -4.03
C GLN A 218 -19.45 -4.57 -2.73
N THR A 219 -19.41 -5.33 -1.63
CA THR A 219 -18.81 -4.86 -0.37
C THR A 219 -17.32 -4.65 -0.52
N MET A 220 -16.61 -5.62 -1.11
CA MET A 220 -15.17 -5.50 -1.38
C MET A 220 -14.88 -4.32 -2.31
N THR A 221 -15.63 -4.19 -3.41
CA THR A 221 -15.48 -3.08 -4.35
C THR A 221 -15.74 -1.73 -3.69
N ALA A 222 -16.75 -1.63 -2.82
CA ALA A 222 -17.07 -0.39 -2.11
C ALA A 222 -15.98 -0.01 -1.08
N ILE A 223 -15.42 -0.98 -0.36
CA ILE A 223 -14.29 -0.79 0.55
C ILE A 223 -13.07 -0.30 -0.24
N ALA A 224 -12.69 -1.01 -1.31
CA ALA A 224 -11.53 -0.67 -2.13
C ALA A 224 -11.65 0.74 -2.75
N ARG A 225 -12.82 1.10 -3.30
CA ARG A 225 -13.09 2.44 -3.87
C ARG A 225 -12.98 3.57 -2.85
N SER A 226 -13.10 3.27 -1.56
CA SER A 226 -12.87 4.27 -0.51
C SER A 226 -11.39 4.57 -0.28
N GLY A 227 -10.46 3.84 -0.90
CA GLY A 227 -9.02 3.96 -0.65
C GLY A 227 -8.53 3.09 0.50
N VAL A 228 -9.21 1.97 0.77
CA VAL A 228 -8.77 0.94 1.71
C VAL A 228 -8.11 -0.18 0.92
N SER A 229 -6.86 -0.49 1.27
CA SER A 229 -6.10 -1.56 0.61
C SER A 229 -6.50 -2.92 1.18
N MET A 230 -7.04 -3.80 0.34
CA MET A 230 -7.45 -5.14 0.76
C MET A 230 -6.27 -6.12 0.67
N ILE A 231 -6.04 -6.91 1.71
CA ILE A 231 -5.00 -7.92 1.79
C ILE A 231 -5.66 -9.26 2.12
N GLN A 232 -5.66 -10.21 1.17
CA GLN A 232 -6.09 -11.58 1.45
C GLN A 232 -5.20 -12.14 2.56
N HIS A 233 -5.84 -12.68 3.59
CA HIS A 233 -5.14 -13.35 4.66
C HIS A 233 -5.90 -14.59 5.12
N ASP A 234 -5.16 -15.68 5.37
CA ASP A 234 -5.75 -16.95 5.77
C ASP A 234 -5.62 -17.24 7.28
N PHE A 235 -4.81 -16.49 8.05
CA PHE A 235 -4.40 -16.86 9.43
C PHE A 235 -4.35 -15.73 10.49
N GLY A 236 -5.35 -14.86 10.61
CA GLY A 236 -5.48 -13.91 11.76
C GLY A 236 -4.57 -12.65 11.77
N ILE A 237 -4.17 -12.16 12.95
CA ILE A 237 -3.37 -10.92 13.08
C ILE A 237 -1.85 -11.16 13.11
N ASP A 238 -1.38 -12.39 13.32
CA ASP A 238 0.07 -12.66 13.51
C ASP A 238 0.91 -12.30 12.29
N GLN A 239 0.34 -12.40 11.08
CA GLN A 239 1.04 -12.03 9.85
C GLN A 239 1.12 -10.51 9.62
N ILE A 240 0.53 -9.69 10.50
CA ILE A 240 0.64 -8.23 10.40
C ILE A 240 1.90 -7.71 11.06
N PHE A 241 2.51 -8.49 11.95
CA PHE A 241 3.68 -8.04 12.71
C PHE A 241 4.79 -7.55 11.80
N TYR A 242 5.18 -8.37 10.85
CA TYR A 242 6.25 -8.05 9.92
C TYR A 242 5.91 -6.84 9.02
N PRO A 243 4.75 -6.79 8.33
CA PRO A 243 4.31 -5.60 7.60
C PRO A 243 4.21 -4.33 8.45
N LEU A 244 3.78 -4.44 9.71
CA LEU A 244 3.71 -3.32 10.65
C LEU A 244 5.11 -2.85 11.04
N HIS A 245 6.02 -3.78 11.37
CA HIS A 245 7.41 -3.47 11.69
C HIS A 245 8.13 -2.79 10.52
N VAL A 246 7.93 -3.28 9.31
CA VAL A 246 8.43 -2.65 8.08
C VAL A 246 7.87 -1.23 7.94
N TRP A 247 6.56 -1.03 8.15
CA TRP A 247 5.97 0.30 8.12
C TRP A 247 6.60 1.23 9.16
N THR A 248 6.93 0.75 10.36
CA THR A 248 7.58 1.58 11.39
C THR A 248 8.98 2.04 11.00
N MET A 249 9.73 1.26 10.21
CA MET A 249 11.05 1.69 9.71
C MET A 249 10.96 2.93 8.80
N ASP A 250 9.96 2.98 7.93
CA ASP A 250 9.74 4.11 7.01
C ASP A 250 9.01 5.30 7.66
N ASN A 251 8.48 5.12 8.87
CA ASN A 251 7.62 6.08 9.53
C ASN A 251 8.04 6.17 11.01
N PRO A 252 9.16 6.86 11.32
CA PRO A 252 9.62 7.03 12.68
C PRO A 252 8.64 7.89 13.50
N PRO A 253 8.69 7.81 14.84
CA PRO A 253 7.87 8.65 15.71
C PRO A 253 8.13 10.16 15.51
N PRO A 254 7.11 11.03 15.64
CA PRO A 254 5.73 10.72 16.05
C PRO A 254 4.89 10.16 14.89
N ALA A 255 4.29 8.99 15.12
CA ALA A 255 3.40 8.31 14.19
C ALA A 255 2.34 7.50 14.95
N THR A 256 1.19 7.27 14.32
CA THR A 256 0.03 6.60 14.94
C THR A 256 -0.25 5.25 14.27
N ILE A 257 -0.42 4.22 15.09
CA ILE A 257 -0.79 2.87 14.67
C ILE A 257 -2.15 2.56 15.30
N MET A 258 -3.14 2.21 14.48
CA MET A 258 -4.44 1.75 14.96
C MET A 258 -4.68 0.30 14.54
N LEU A 259 -5.04 -0.55 15.50
CA LEU A 259 -5.39 -1.95 15.27
C LEU A 259 -6.89 -2.13 15.52
N ILE A 260 -7.59 -2.75 14.56
CA ILE A 260 -9.03 -3.06 14.66
C ILE A 260 -9.21 -4.57 14.52
N SER A 261 -9.30 -5.31 15.62
CA SER A 261 -9.39 -6.78 15.64
C SER A 261 -9.98 -7.28 16.96
N ASN A 262 -10.45 -8.54 17.00
CA ASN A 262 -11.00 -9.19 18.19
C ASN A 262 -9.94 -9.79 19.12
N VAL A 263 -8.67 -9.51 18.86
CA VAL A 263 -7.56 -10.06 19.62
C VAL A 263 -7.44 -9.32 20.96
N GLU A 264 -8.40 -9.58 21.85
CA GLU A 264 -8.21 -9.47 23.30
C GLU A 264 -7.75 -10.84 23.81
N GLY A 265 -6.55 -10.89 24.39
CA GLY A 265 -6.32 -11.82 25.49
C GLY A 265 -5.71 -13.21 25.23
N GLU A 266 -5.35 -13.63 24.01
CA GLU A 266 -4.76 -14.99 23.83
C GLU A 266 -3.47 -15.10 22.99
N PHE A 267 -2.92 -14.01 22.43
CA PHE A 267 -1.65 -14.07 21.70
C PHE A 267 -0.49 -13.66 22.63
N GLN A 268 -0.11 -14.60 23.49
CA GLN A 268 0.90 -14.45 24.54
C GLN A 268 2.30 -14.17 23.95
N GLY A 269 2.78 -12.93 24.14
CA GLY A 269 4.20 -12.59 24.05
C GLY A 269 4.53 -11.63 22.92
N GLU A 270 5.09 -12.16 21.83
CA GLU A 270 5.93 -11.38 20.89
C GLU A 270 5.21 -10.20 20.22
N PHE A 271 3.97 -10.37 19.74
CA PHE A 271 3.25 -9.27 19.10
C PHE A 271 2.83 -8.18 20.10
N HIS A 272 2.44 -8.57 21.30
CA HIS A 272 2.05 -7.63 22.34
C HIS A 272 3.26 -6.86 22.91
N ASP A 273 4.37 -7.57 23.13
CA ASP A 273 5.65 -6.99 23.52
C ASP A 273 6.13 -5.99 22.46
N SER A 274 5.95 -6.31 21.18
CA SER A 274 6.29 -5.39 20.09
C SER A 274 5.44 -4.12 20.06
N LEU A 275 4.13 -4.21 20.38
CA LEU A 275 3.29 -3.02 20.48
C LEU A 275 3.73 -2.13 21.64
N PHE A 276 4.13 -2.72 22.77
CA PHE A 276 4.74 -1.97 23.86
C PHE A 276 6.07 -1.34 23.44
N ASP A 277 6.90 -2.03 22.68
CA ASP A 277 8.17 -1.47 22.17
C ASP A 277 7.92 -0.28 21.23
N PHE A 278 6.87 -0.32 20.41
CA PHE A 278 6.46 0.84 19.62
C PHE A 278 5.99 2.00 20.52
N GLU A 279 5.12 1.76 21.50
CA GLU A 279 4.71 2.82 22.44
C GLU A 279 5.92 3.42 23.18
N ALA A 280 6.84 2.57 23.66
CA ALA A 280 8.07 2.99 24.32
C ALA A 280 9.00 3.79 23.39
N SER A 281 8.96 3.50 22.09
CA SER A 281 9.71 4.24 21.07
C SER A 281 9.06 5.59 20.69
N GLY A 282 7.84 5.87 21.16
CA GLY A 282 7.14 7.14 20.93
C GLY A 282 6.00 7.10 19.92
N TYR A 283 5.58 5.90 19.47
CA TYR A 283 4.38 5.74 18.66
C TYR A 283 3.11 5.93 19.50
N THR A 284 2.06 6.44 18.88
CA THR A 284 0.70 6.39 19.45
C THR A 284 0.02 5.12 18.98
N VAL A 285 -0.22 4.16 19.87
CA VAL A 285 -0.90 2.89 19.54
C VAL A 285 -2.35 2.95 20.02
N ILE A 286 -3.30 2.70 19.11
CA ILE A 286 -4.73 2.72 19.37
C ILE A 286 -5.29 1.33 19.08
N ARG A 287 -6.07 0.77 20.01
CA ARG A 287 -6.68 -0.55 19.83
C ARG A 287 -8.20 -0.41 19.81
N ALA A 288 -8.83 -1.09 18.85
CA ALA A 288 -10.27 -1.13 18.70
C ALA A 288 -10.79 -2.56 18.53
N TYR A 289 -11.86 -2.88 19.26
CA TYR A 289 -12.35 -4.25 19.42
C TYR A 289 -13.80 -4.40 18.96
N PRO A 290 -14.26 -5.63 18.61
CA PRO A 290 -15.61 -5.85 18.11
C PRO A 290 -16.69 -5.43 19.12
N THR A 291 -16.47 -5.73 20.40
CA THR A 291 -17.36 -5.39 21.53
C THR A 291 -16.57 -4.68 22.61
N PRO A 292 -17.12 -3.65 23.28
CA PRO A 292 -16.47 -3.08 24.45
C PRO A 292 -16.48 -4.11 25.58
N ASP A 293 -15.32 -4.52 26.08
CA ASP A 293 -15.29 -5.18 27.37
C ASP A 293 -15.63 -4.14 28.45
N ASN A 294 -16.46 -4.51 29.42
CA ASN A 294 -17.03 -3.56 30.40
C ASN A 294 -15.99 -2.97 31.38
N SER A 295 -14.70 -3.22 31.16
CA SER A 295 -13.63 -2.97 32.12
C SER A 295 -12.46 -2.12 31.60
N SER A 296 -12.42 -1.77 30.30
CA SER A 296 -11.26 -1.12 29.68
C SER A 296 -11.61 0.24 29.04
N GLN A 297 -10.63 1.15 28.95
CA GLN A 297 -10.73 2.45 28.24
C GLN A 297 -10.76 2.28 26.70
N GLU A 298 -11.24 1.15 26.20
CA GLU A 298 -11.02 0.70 24.84
C GLU A 298 -12.13 1.12 23.86
N ILE A 299 -11.75 1.22 22.59
CA ILE A 299 -12.63 1.74 21.54
C ILE A 299 -13.36 0.58 20.87
N SER A 300 -14.70 0.62 20.84
CA SER A 300 -15.46 -0.38 20.08
C SER A 300 -15.52 -0.04 18.58
N TRP A 301 -15.35 -1.05 17.74
CA TRP A 301 -15.60 -1.01 16.30
C TRP A 301 -17.00 -0.48 15.97
N ALA A 302 -18.02 -0.92 16.71
CA ALA A 302 -19.38 -0.42 16.54
C ALA A 302 -19.47 1.09 16.82
N ASN A 303 -18.74 1.61 17.80
CA ASN A 303 -18.72 3.04 18.12
C ASN A 303 -18.05 3.85 17.01
N ILE A 304 -16.90 3.39 16.49
CA ILE A 304 -16.21 3.99 15.33
C ILE A 304 -17.19 4.14 14.17
N LEU A 305 -17.97 3.08 13.90
CA LEU A 305 -18.92 3.08 12.80
C LEU A 305 -20.17 3.90 13.06
N ASN A 306 -20.55 4.17 14.31
CA ASN A 306 -21.74 4.95 14.65
C ASN A 306 -21.48 6.45 14.87
N LEU A 307 -20.22 6.90 14.81
CA LEU A 307 -19.90 8.32 14.94
C LEU A 307 -20.60 9.16 13.85
N PRO A 308 -21.19 10.31 14.24
CA PRO A 308 -21.88 11.18 13.30
C PRO A 308 -20.87 11.78 12.31
N THR A 309 -21.14 11.62 11.02
CA THR A 309 -20.32 12.18 9.95
C THR A 309 -20.38 13.72 10.00
N SER A 310 -19.36 14.39 9.46
CA SER A 310 -19.31 15.86 9.39
C SER A 310 -20.56 16.49 8.75
N ARG A 311 -21.18 15.79 7.80
CA ARG A 311 -22.46 16.16 7.17
C ARG A 311 -23.65 16.05 8.14
N SER A 312 -23.71 14.96 8.92
CA SER A 312 -24.71 14.76 9.97
C SER A 312 -24.58 15.79 11.10
N LYS A 313 -23.36 16.15 11.53
CA LYS A 313 -23.14 17.20 12.54
C LYS A 313 -23.68 18.56 12.08
N ARG A 314 -23.48 18.93 10.80
CA ARG A 314 -24.03 20.19 10.24
C ARG A 314 -25.56 20.18 10.17
N GLU A 315 -26.18 19.06 9.81
CA GLU A 315 -27.65 18.91 9.79
C GLU A 315 -28.27 18.90 11.19
N MET A 316 -27.56 18.36 12.18
CA MET A 316 -28.00 18.36 13.57
C MET A 316 -27.91 19.77 14.18
N MET A 317 -26.79 20.47 13.96
CA MET A 317 -26.62 21.86 14.40
C MET A 317 -27.57 22.83 13.68
N SER A 318 -27.90 22.59 12.40
CA SER A 318 -28.87 23.42 11.69
C SER A 318 -30.31 23.20 12.18
N ARG A 319 -30.67 21.97 12.57
CA ARG A 319 -31.97 21.68 13.22
C ARG A 319 -32.08 22.31 14.61
N GLU A 320 -31.00 22.35 15.38
CA GLU A 320 -30.98 23.01 16.70
C GLU A 320 -31.05 24.55 16.60
N MET A 321 -30.49 25.15 15.54
CA MET A 321 -30.59 26.59 15.31
C MET A 321 -31.97 27.05 14.80
N VAL A 322 -32.73 26.18 14.12
CA VAL A 322 -34.10 26.48 13.65
C VAL A 322 -35.15 26.27 14.76
N GLY A 323 -34.78 25.58 15.85
CA GLY A 323 -35.64 25.33 17.02
C GLY A 323 -35.52 26.33 18.17
N ARG A 324 -34.80 27.46 17.99
CA ARG A 324 -34.70 28.55 18.97
C ARG A 324 -35.30 29.85 18.44
#